data_AF-A0A7V8FI69-F1
#
_entry.id   AF-A0A7V8FI69-F1
#
_cell.length_a   1.000
_cell.length_b   1.000
_cell.length_c   1.000
_cell.angle_alpha   90.00
_cell.angle_beta   90.00
_cell.angle_gamma   90.00
#
_symmetry.space_group_name_H-M   'P 1'
#
loop_
_entity.id
_entity.type
_entity.pdbx_description
1 polymer ?
#
loop_
_entity_poly.entity_id
_entity_poly.type
_entity_poly.pdbx_seq_one_letter_code
_entity_poly.pdbx_strand_id
1 'polypeptide(L)'
;MKITNNHKGPLGLPDGTILPPGEQTPVANWDQLKKNSVVQGWIKAEILSITGGDTGGGGQAAGGNPGGEAGADKDALIARARELGIDAKGNWGVPKLQQAIADAEKAAGGNPGGEG
;
A
#
# COMPACT_ATOMS: atom_id res chain seq x y z
N MET A 1 16.69 0.73 -0.30
CA MET A 1 15.33 0.52 -0.83
C MET A 1 15.42 0.21 -2.31
N LYS A 2 14.58 -0.67 -2.88
CA LYS A 2 14.48 -0.78 -4.36
C LYS A 2 13.22 -0.06 -4.84
N ILE A 3 13.36 0.68 -5.93
CA ILE A 3 12.33 1.54 -6.49
C ILE A 3 12.10 1.14 -7.93
N THR A 4 10.83 1.05 -8.31
CA THR A 4 10.39 0.72 -9.67
C THR A 4 9.77 1.95 -10.30
N ASN A 5 10.20 2.27 -11.52
CA ASN A 5 9.58 3.28 -12.36
C ASN A 5 8.46 2.66 -13.21
N ASN A 6 7.20 2.99 -12.93
CA ASN A 6 6.04 2.48 -13.67
C ASN A 6 5.69 3.34 -14.90
N HIS A 7 6.42 4.44 -15.12
CA HIS A 7 6.24 5.29 -16.29
C HIS A 7 6.79 4.62 -17.56
N LYS A 8 6.33 5.06 -18.73
CA LYS A 8 6.78 4.53 -20.03
C LYS A 8 8.17 4.99 -20.47
N GLY A 9 8.80 5.89 -19.71
CA GLY A 9 10.08 6.49 -20.05
C GLY A 9 10.98 6.65 -18.84
N PRO A 10 12.27 6.96 -19.05
CA PRO A 10 13.22 7.15 -17.97
C PRO A 10 12.76 8.28 -17.04
N LEU A 11 12.79 8.03 -15.73
CA LEU A 11 12.39 8.99 -14.71
C LEU A 11 13.62 9.49 -13.97
N GLY A 12 13.86 10.79 -14.03
CA GLY A 12 14.93 11.42 -13.25
C GLY A 12 14.49 11.70 -11.82
N LEU A 13 15.23 11.17 -10.86
CA LEU A 13 15.07 11.50 -9.45
C LEU A 13 15.69 12.88 -9.15
N PRO A 14 15.23 13.58 -8.10
CA PRO A 14 15.77 14.87 -7.69
C PRO A 14 17.27 14.89 -7.34
N ASP A 15 17.88 13.73 -7.11
CA ASP A 15 19.31 13.57 -6.88
C ASP A 15 20.14 13.44 -8.18
N GLY A 16 19.47 13.40 -9.33
CA GLY A 16 20.07 13.18 -10.64
C GLY A 16 20.13 11.71 -11.07
N THR A 17 19.71 10.75 -10.23
CA THR A 17 19.64 9.34 -10.59
C THR A 17 18.54 9.12 -11.64
N ILE A 18 18.83 8.41 -12.72
CA ILE A 18 17.85 8.06 -13.74
C ILE A 18 17.36 6.64 -13.50
N LEU A 19 16.04 6.48 -13.37
CA LEU A 19 15.37 5.19 -13.22
C LEU A 19 14.85 4.69 -14.58
N PRO A 20 15.33 3.54 -15.08
CA PRO A 20 14.79 2.92 -16.29
C PRO A 20 13.36 2.42 -16.07
N PRO A 21 12.51 2.43 -17.11
CA PRO A 21 11.11 2.01 -16.99
C PRO A 21 11.00 0.51 -16.70
N GLY A 22 10.16 0.14 -15.74
CA GLY A 22 9.87 -1.25 -15.35
C GLY A 22 10.96 -1.95 -14.54
N GLU A 23 12.11 -1.31 -14.31
CA GLU A 23 13.25 -1.92 -13.63
C GLU A 23 13.30 -1.54 -12.13
N GLN A 24 13.66 -2.51 -11.29
CA GLN A 24 13.88 -2.28 -9.86
C GLN A 24 15.30 -1.76 -9.63
N THR A 25 15.44 -0.46 -9.39
CA THR A 25 16.73 0.16 -9.12
C THR A 25 16.95 0.34 -7.62
N PRO A 26 18.10 -0.09 -7.06
CA PRO A 26 18.46 0.22 -5.70
C PRO A 26 18.80 1.71 -5.56
N VAL A 27 18.06 2.41 -4.70
CA VAL A 27 18.26 3.84 -4.43
C VAL A 27 18.72 4.00 -2.98
N ALA A 28 19.97 4.44 -2.79
CA ALA A 28 20.62 4.51 -1.47
C ALA A 28 20.07 5.66 -0.60
N ASN A 29 19.72 6.78 -1.21
CA ASN A 29 19.20 8.00 -0.57
C ASN A 29 17.67 8.06 -0.51
N TRP A 30 16.98 6.93 -0.68
CA TRP A 30 15.53 6.89 -0.82
C TRP A 30 14.77 7.51 0.37
N ASP A 31 15.25 7.34 1.60
CA ASP A 31 14.61 7.90 2.80
C ASP A 31 14.55 9.43 2.84
N GLN A 32 15.46 10.09 2.13
CA GLN A 32 15.41 11.54 1.95
C GLN A 32 14.56 11.91 0.74
N LEU A 33 14.68 11.16 -0.37
CA LEU A 33 13.90 11.40 -1.59
C LEU A 33 12.40 11.25 -1.36
N LYS A 34 11.94 10.25 -0.58
CA LYS A 34 10.52 10.03 -0.28
C LYS A 34 9.85 11.17 0.49
N LYS A 35 10.64 12.08 1.08
CA LYS A 35 10.14 13.28 1.78
C LYS A 35 9.92 14.45 0.82
N ASN A 36 10.45 14.37 -0.40
CA ASN A 36 10.28 15.42 -1.40
C ASN A 36 8.85 15.36 -1.98
N SER A 37 8.15 16.50 -2.01
CA SER A 37 6.77 16.58 -2.49
C SER A 37 6.59 16.11 -3.94
N VAL A 38 7.61 16.26 -4.80
CA VAL A 38 7.58 15.76 -6.19
C VAL A 38 7.57 14.23 -6.21
N VAL A 39 8.46 13.61 -5.44
CA VAL A 39 8.56 12.15 -5.33
C VAL A 39 7.31 11.56 -4.69
N GLN A 40 6.74 12.25 -3.69
CA GLN A 40 5.44 11.87 -3.11
C GLN A 40 4.30 11.96 -4.13
N GLY A 41 4.31 12.99 -4.98
CA GLY A 41 3.38 13.12 -6.10
C GLY A 41 3.47 11.91 -7.05
N TRP A 42 4.69 11.46 -7.36
CA TRP A 42 4.90 10.28 -8.21
C TRP A 42 4.47 8.97 -7.55
N ILE A 43 4.72 8.79 -6.26
CA ILE A 43 4.22 7.62 -5.51
C ILE A 43 2.69 7.63 -5.49
N LYS A 44 2.07 8.79 -5.23
CA LYS A 44 0.61 8.95 -5.21
C LYS A 44 -0.04 8.75 -6.57
N ALA A 45 0.66 9.11 -7.65
CA ALA A 45 0.23 8.92 -9.03
C ALA A 45 0.59 7.55 -9.60
N GLU A 46 1.12 6.63 -8.77
CA GLU A 46 1.57 5.29 -9.16
C GLU A 46 2.67 5.27 -10.24
N ILE A 47 3.36 6.40 -10.43
CA ILE A 47 4.52 6.53 -11.32
C ILE A 47 5.75 5.83 -10.71
N LEU A 48 5.83 5.78 -9.37
CA LEU A 48 6.88 5.08 -8.63
C LEU A 48 6.27 4.05 -7.67
N SER A 49 6.85 2.86 -7.64
CA SER A 49 6.55 1.83 -6.65
C SER A 49 7.79 1.48 -5.84
N ILE A 50 7.59 1.13 -4.57
CA ILE A 50 8.67 0.79 -3.64
C ILE A 50 8.59 -0.71 -3.38
N THR A 51 9.67 -1.45 -3.66
CA THR A 51 9.71 -2.91 -3.49
C THR A 51 10.92 -3.29 -2.65
N GLY A 52 10.69 -3.73 -1.40
CA GLY A 52 11.73 -4.21 -0.50
C GLY A 52 12.08 -3.24 0.63
N GLY A 53 11.61 -3.58 1.83
CA GLY A 53 11.91 -2.95 3.11
C GLY A 53 10.64 -2.80 3.96
N ASP A 54 10.40 -3.74 4.87
CA ASP A 54 9.30 -3.74 5.84
C ASP A 54 9.15 -2.42 6.61
N THR A 55 7.91 -1.92 6.57
CA THR A 55 7.16 -1.21 7.62
C THR A 55 7.93 -0.29 8.57
N GLY A 56 7.74 1.02 8.35
CA GLY A 56 8.07 2.03 9.36
C GLY A 56 7.67 3.45 8.93
N GLY A 57 6.37 3.75 8.90
CA GLY A 57 5.87 5.12 8.87
C GLY A 57 4.82 5.40 7.80
N GLY A 58 3.56 5.03 8.10
CA GLY A 58 2.33 5.70 7.66
C GLY A 58 2.17 6.04 6.17
N GLY A 59 1.52 5.16 5.42
CA GLY A 59 0.94 5.49 4.12
C GLY A 59 1.25 4.48 3.03
N GLN A 60 0.25 3.63 2.76
CA GLN A 60 0.06 2.90 1.50
C GLN A 60 1.19 1.97 1.06
N ALA A 61 1.15 0.76 1.62
CA ALA A 61 1.67 -0.43 0.95
C ALA A 61 0.53 -1.15 0.20
N ALA A 62 0.90 -1.72 -0.95
CA ALA A 62 0.14 -2.64 -1.81
C ALA A 62 -0.83 -2.04 -2.84
N GLY A 63 -0.28 -1.24 -3.76
CA GLY A 63 -0.66 -1.30 -5.18
C GLY A 63 0.23 -2.31 -5.92
N GLY A 64 0.07 -3.60 -5.61
CA GLY A 64 0.72 -4.71 -6.29
C GLY A 64 -0.34 -5.51 -7.04
N ASN A 65 -0.19 -5.59 -8.36
CA ASN A 65 -1.10 -6.29 -9.25
C ASN A 65 -1.16 -7.79 -8.88
N PRO A 66 -2.34 -8.44 -8.86
CA PRO A 66 -2.39 -9.89 -8.98
C PRO A 66 -2.58 -10.30 -10.42
N GLY A 67 -1.50 -10.64 -11.10
CA GLY A 67 -1.57 -11.84 -11.92
C GLY A 67 -0.98 -12.96 -11.06
N GLY A 68 -1.70 -13.89 -10.43
CA GLY A 68 -3.13 -14.20 -10.44
C GLY A 68 -3.63 -14.72 -9.07
N GLU A 69 -3.11 -14.19 -7.96
CA GLU A 69 -3.50 -14.63 -6.59
C GLU A 69 -4.29 -13.60 -5.75
N ALA A 70 -4.20 -12.28 -5.97
CA ALA A 70 -4.91 -11.31 -5.10
C ALA A 70 -6.42 -11.19 -5.32
N GLY A 71 -7.00 -12.04 -6.16
CA GLY A 71 -8.42 -12.40 -6.02
C GLY A 71 -8.66 -13.16 -4.73
N ALA A 72 -7.83 -14.16 -4.42
CA ALA A 72 -7.92 -14.98 -3.21
C ALA A 72 -7.59 -14.18 -1.94
N ASP A 73 -6.58 -13.32 -1.96
CA ASP A 73 -6.27 -12.46 -0.80
C ASP A 73 -7.40 -11.49 -0.49
N LYS A 74 -8.05 -10.96 -1.53
CA LYS A 74 -9.20 -10.06 -1.36
C LYS A 74 -10.43 -10.83 -0.89
N ASP A 75 -10.70 -12.01 -1.43
CA ASP A 75 -11.84 -12.84 -1.02
C ASP A 75 -11.69 -13.28 0.45
N ALA A 76 -10.49 -13.66 0.85
CA ALA A 76 -10.17 -13.97 2.25
C ALA A 76 -10.40 -12.77 3.18
N LEU A 77 -10.04 -11.56 2.75
CA LEU A 77 -10.33 -10.33 3.52
C LEU A 77 -11.82 -10.02 3.58
N ILE A 78 -12.58 -10.22 2.49
CA ILE A 78 -14.03 -10.03 2.49
C ILE A 78 -14.70 -11.05 3.43
N ALA A 79 -14.27 -12.31 3.40
CA ALA A 79 -14.75 -13.33 4.32
C ALA A 79 -14.50 -12.92 5.78
N ARG A 80 -13.26 -12.53 6.11
CA ARG A 80 -12.88 -12.08 7.46
C ARG A 80 -13.67 -10.85 7.92
N ALA A 81 -13.90 -9.90 7.03
CA ALA A 81 -14.68 -8.71 7.33
C ALA A 81 -16.15 -9.08 7.63
N ARG A 82 -16.74 -10.01 6.87
CA ARG A 82 -18.10 -10.50 7.10
C ARG A 82 -18.21 -11.30 8.40
N GLU A 83 -17.18 -12.07 8.77
CA GLU A 83 -17.11 -12.74 10.07
C GLU A 83 -17.14 -11.74 11.25
N LEU A 84 -16.56 -10.56 11.06
CA LEU A 84 -16.57 -9.47 12.03
C LEU A 84 -17.83 -8.60 11.97
N GLY A 85 -18.83 -8.97 11.15
CA GLY A 85 -20.08 -8.22 10.99
C GLY A 85 -19.98 -6.99 10.07
N ILE A 86 -18.87 -6.82 9.35
CA ILE A 86 -18.68 -5.73 8.38
C ILE A 86 -19.29 -6.13 7.03
N ASP A 87 -20.12 -5.26 6.46
CA ASP A 87 -20.66 -5.42 5.09
C ASP A 87 -19.59 -5.10 4.02
N ALA A 88 -18.57 -5.95 3.95
CA ALA A 88 -17.49 -5.83 2.99
C ALA A 88 -17.99 -6.08 1.56
N LYS A 89 -17.85 -5.06 0.70
CA LYS A 89 -18.25 -5.15 -0.72
C LYS A 89 -17.08 -5.58 -1.59
N GLY A 90 -17.36 -6.38 -2.61
CA GLY A 90 -16.39 -6.79 -3.63
C GLY A 90 -15.75 -5.62 -4.41
N ASN A 91 -16.33 -4.42 -4.37
CA ASN A 91 -15.73 -3.22 -4.94
C ASN A 91 -14.75 -2.49 -3.99
N TRP A 92 -14.62 -2.94 -2.74
CA TRP A 92 -13.64 -2.37 -1.82
C TRP A 92 -12.24 -2.81 -2.22
N GLY A 93 -11.31 -1.86 -2.25
CA GLY A 93 -9.90 -2.18 -2.38
C GLY A 93 -9.40 -2.93 -1.15
N VAL A 94 -8.40 -3.79 -1.33
CA VAL A 94 -7.64 -4.46 -0.25
C VAL A 94 -7.32 -3.52 0.93
N PRO A 95 -6.80 -2.29 0.73
CA PRO A 95 -6.50 -1.41 1.86
C PRO A 95 -7.75 -1.00 2.67
N LYS A 96 -8.90 -0.85 2.01
CA LYS A 96 -10.17 -0.51 2.69
C LYS A 96 -10.71 -1.70 3.49
N LEU A 97 -10.56 -2.92 2.95
CA LEU A 97 -10.96 -4.15 3.62
C LEU A 97 -10.11 -4.41 4.87
N GLN A 98 -8.78 -4.33 4.75
CA GLN A 98 -7.86 -4.49 5.89
C GLN A 98 -8.12 -3.45 6.98
N GLN A 99 -8.34 -2.19 6.61
CA GLN A 99 -8.62 -1.13 7.59
C GLN A 99 -9.93 -1.38 8.34
N ALA A 100 -10.98 -1.83 7.66
CA ALA A 100 -12.27 -2.10 8.29
C ALA A 100 -12.19 -3.32 9.23
N ILE A 101 -11.50 -4.38 8.80
CA ILE A 101 -11.22 -5.58 9.63
C ILE A 101 -10.48 -5.16 10.90
N ALA A 102 -9.38 -4.41 10.77
CA ALA A 102 -8.61 -3.95 11.91
C ALA A 102 -9.42 -3.05 12.86
N ASP A 103 -10.30 -2.20 12.33
CA ASP A 103 -11.17 -1.34 13.13
C ASP A 103 -12.22 -2.16 13.90
N ALA A 104 -12.83 -3.17 13.27
CA ALA A 104 -13.77 -4.06 13.93
C ALA A 104 -13.09 -5.00 14.93
N GLU A 105 -11.89 -5.53 14.63
CA GLU A 105 -11.09 -6.30 15.59
C GLU A 105 -10.69 -5.45 16.79
N LYS A 106 -10.35 -4.16 16.57
CA LYS A 106 -10.07 -3.21 17.63
C LYS A 106 -11.31 -2.84 18.44
N ALA A 107 -12.46 -2.71 17.80
CA ALA A 107 -13.74 -2.50 18.48
C ALA A 107 -14.14 -3.74 19.30
N ALA A 108 -13.89 -4.94 18.79
CA ALA A 108 -14.15 -6.21 19.48
C ALA A 108 -13.17 -6.48 20.63
N GLY A 109 -11.90 -6.03 20.51
CA GLY A 109 -10.88 -6.16 21.56
C GLY A 109 -10.80 -4.99 22.53
N GLY A 110 -11.58 -3.92 22.30
CA GLY A 110 -11.39 -2.61 22.93
C GLY A 110 -12.63 -2.05 23.62
N ASN A 111 -13.54 -2.88 24.13
CA ASN A 111 -14.64 -2.38 24.96
C ASN A 111 -14.73 -3.08 26.32
N PRO A 112 -14.02 -2.59 27.35
CA PRO A 112 -14.45 -2.75 28.72
C PRO A 112 -15.48 -1.66 29.05
N GLY A 113 -16.78 -1.99 28.95
CA GLY A 113 -17.84 -1.44 29.82
C GLY A 113 -18.69 -0.25 29.32
N GLY A 114 -20.02 -0.48 29.30
CA GLY A 114 -21.08 0.47 29.70
C GLY A 114 -21.96 1.05 28.57
N GLU A 115 -23.29 1.19 28.62
CA GLU A 115 -24.35 1.00 29.64
C GLU A 115 -25.72 0.95 28.91
N GLY A 116 -26.72 0.28 29.49
CA GLY A 116 -28.13 0.28 29.04
C GLY A 116 -28.93 -0.92 29.55
#